data_AF-A0A1H3W317-F1
#
_entry.id   AF-A0A1H3W317-F1
#
_cell.length_a   1.000
_cell.length_b   1.000
_cell.length_c   1.000
_cell.angle_alpha   90.00
_cell.angle_beta   90.00
_cell.angle_gamma   90.00
#
_symmetry.space_group_name_H-M   'P 1'
#
loop_
_entity.id
_entity.type
_entity.pdbx_description
1 polymer ?
#
loop_
_entity_poly.entity_id
_entity_poly.type
_entity_poly.pdbx_seq_one_letter_code
_entity_poly.pdbx_strand_id
1 'polypeptide(L)'
;MNKKFLSIAVAAILLLLSVGGFSADVFAAESAAPAPAAGEEKAAGEDLIHSGDLVDYLGTDGEMVKTVFNIQKSNATPDGGMQLWAEDDTILFQTGKDGKVEYINLLAPSPFWMRGVTTGMSKDTVKSLYTAFGWKEKLLPSVIGDLWTFYSPDGYSATVLLNADGTAANIAVTKVAAAK
;
A
#
# COMPACT_ATOMS: atom_id res chain seq x y z
N MET A 1 -29.24 -33.13 -22.62
CA MET A 1 -29.07 -31.77 -22.08
C MET A 1 -29.82 -31.70 -20.76
N ASN A 2 -29.12 -31.83 -19.64
CA ASN A 2 -29.69 -31.81 -18.29
C ASN A 2 -28.57 -31.45 -17.32
N LYS A 3 -28.53 -30.18 -16.85
CA LYS A 3 -27.99 -29.81 -15.54
C LYS A 3 -28.81 -28.64 -15.01
N LYS A 4 -29.37 -28.87 -13.82
CA LYS A 4 -30.31 -28.04 -13.07
C LYS A 4 -29.60 -26.76 -12.60
N PHE A 5 -30.23 -25.60 -12.75
CA PHE A 5 -29.83 -24.38 -12.04
C PHE A 5 -30.79 -24.15 -10.87
N LEU A 6 -30.25 -24.24 -9.66
CA LEU A 6 -30.93 -23.90 -8.41
C LEU A 6 -30.77 -22.39 -8.20
N SER A 7 -31.87 -21.65 -8.18
CA SER A 7 -31.89 -20.21 -7.90
C SER A 7 -32.39 -20.01 -6.47
N ILE A 8 -31.50 -19.61 -5.56
CA ILE A 8 -31.86 -19.12 -4.23
C ILE A 8 -31.50 -17.64 -4.20
N ALA A 9 -32.53 -16.79 -4.19
CA ALA A 9 -32.38 -15.37 -3.93
C ALA A 9 -32.57 -15.13 -2.42
N VAL A 10 -31.55 -14.51 -1.81
CA VAL A 10 -31.56 -14.03 -0.43
C VAL A 10 -32.32 -12.72 -0.39
N ALA A 11 -33.39 -12.65 0.42
CA ALA A 11 -34.07 -11.41 0.75
C ALA A 11 -33.64 -10.92 2.14
N ALA A 12 -33.40 -9.62 2.25
CA ALA A 12 -32.83 -8.96 3.41
C ALA A 12 -33.88 -8.13 4.21
N ILE A 13 -33.50 -7.82 5.46
CA ILE A 13 -33.93 -6.70 6.33
C ILE A 13 -35.19 -6.90 7.21
N LEU A 14 -35.05 -6.80 8.55
CA LEU A 14 -35.55 -5.65 9.33
C LEU A 14 -35.13 -5.65 10.83
N LEU A 15 -34.49 -4.52 11.20
CA LEU A 15 -34.61 -3.73 12.45
C LEU A 15 -35.25 -4.34 13.70
N LEU A 16 -34.47 -4.41 14.78
CA LEU A 16 -34.97 -4.31 16.15
C LEU A 16 -34.23 -3.18 16.89
N LEU A 17 -34.76 -1.96 16.73
CA LEU A 17 -34.66 -0.91 17.72
C LEU A 17 -35.63 -1.27 18.85
N SER A 18 -35.10 -1.75 19.97
CA SER A 18 -35.84 -1.83 21.23
C SER A 18 -34.98 -1.20 22.32
N VAL A 19 -35.47 -0.03 22.74
CA VAL A 19 -34.99 0.79 23.86
C VAL A 19 -35.42 0.14 25.18
N GLY A 20 -34.55 0.23 26.19
CA GLY A 20 -34.82 -0.06 27.60
C GLY A 20 -33.67 -0.86 28.21
N GLY A 21 -32.94 -0.45 29.23
CA GLY A 21 -33.06 0.65 30.17
C GLY A 21 -32.40 0.17 31.47
N PHE A 22 -31.39 0.88 31.97
CA PHE A 22 -30.91 0.76 33.36
C PHE A 22 -30.37 2.11 33.83
N SER A 23 -30.65 2.39 35.10
CA SER A 23 -30.71 3.70 35.76
C SER A 23 -29.35 4.28 36.19
N ALA A 24 -29.28 5.61 36.10
CA ALA A 24 -28.90 6.60 37.11
C ALA A 24 -27.75 6.35 38.14
N ASP A 25 -26.82 7.31 38.10
CA ASP A 25 -26.08 7.94 39.20
C ASP A 25 -24.98 7.17 39.96
N VAL A 26 -23.73 7.46 39.58
CA VAL A 26 -22.68 7.76 40.56
C VAL A 26 -22.08 9.11 40.18
N PHE A 27 -22.59 10.17 40.80
CA PHE A 27 -21.92 11.46 40.86
C PHE A 27 -20.70 11.39 41.78
N ALA A 28 -19.70 12.19 41.41
CA ALA A 28 -18.54 12.62 42.19
C ALA A 28 -17.33 11.68 42.22
N ALA A 29 -16.26 12.07 41.52
CA ALA A 29 -15.14 12.73 42.20
C ALA A 29 -14.26 13.48 41.19
N GLU A 30 -14.12 14.77 41.50
CA GLU A 30 -13.26 15.76 40.89
C GLU A 30 -11.76 15.48 41.17
N SER A 31 -10.91 15.86 40.21
CA SER A 31 -9.47 16.08 40.34
C SER A 31 -8.57 14.89 40.72
N ALA A 32 -8.01 14.26 39.70
CA ALA A 32 -6.56 14.06 39.57
C ALA A 32 -6.21 13.93 38.09
N ALA A 33 -5.49 14.90 37.52
CA ALA A 33 -4.95 14.78 36.17
C ALA A 33 -3.83 13.72 36.18
N PRO A 34 -3.97 12.60 35.45
CA PRO A 34 -2.87 11.65 35.31
C PRO A 34 -1.83 12.24 34.35
N ALA A 35 -0.59 12.34 34.84
CA ALA A 35 0.57 12.65 34.01
C ALA A 35 0.67 11.63 32.86
N PRO A 36 1.03 12.05 31.63
CA PRO A 36 1.13 11.14 30.50
C PRO A 36 2.13 10.03 30.81
N ALA A 37 1.63 8.79 30.83
CA ALA A 37 2.47 7.61 30.94
C ALA A 37 3.32 7.52 29.68
N ALA A 38 4.63 7.64 29.84
CA ALA A 38 5.60 7.23 28.84
C ALA A 38 5.47 5.71 28.64
N GLY A 39 4.86 5.30 27.54
CA GLY A 39 4.75 3.88 27.19
C GLY A 39 3.49 3.51 26.42
N GLU A 40 3.29 4.09 25.25
CA GLU A 40 2.47 3.47 24.20
C GLU A 40 3.18 3.66 22.86
N GLU A 41 4.14 2.77 22.59
CA GLU A 41 4.50 2.43 21.22
C GLU A 41 3.30 1.66 20.64
N LYS A 42 2.26 2.39 20.25
CA LYS A 42 1.19 1.83 19.40
C LYS A 42 1.88 1.23 18.18
N ALA A 43 1.65 -0.06 17.93
CA ALA A 43 2.32 -0.81 16.88
C ALA A 43 2.13 -0.10 15.53
N ALA A 44 3.21 0.53 15.02
CA ALA A 44 3.22 1.21 13.72
C ALA A 44 2.72 0.32 12.56
N GLY A 45 2.69 -1.00 12.75
CA GLY A 45 2.12 -1.96 11.81
C GLY A 45 0.59 -1.92 11.66
N GLU A 46 -0.19 -1.58 12.68
CA GLU A 46 -1.67 -1.58 12.56
C GLU A 46 -2.19 -0.40 11.74
N ASP A 47 -1.56 0.78 11.84
CA ASP A 47 -1.93 1.95 11.03
C ASP A 47 -1.56 1.75 9.54
N LEU A 48 -0.50 1.00 9.24
CA LEU A 48 -0.05 0.68 7.87
C LEU A 48 -1.00 -0.28 7.12
N ILE A 49 -1.67 -1.18 7.84
CA ILE A 49 -2.61 -2.14 7.25
C ILE A 49 -3.85 -1.44 6.66
N HIS A 50 -4.17 -0.23 7.15
CA HIS A 50 -5.39 0.48 6.78
C HIS A 50 -5.22 1.53 5.66
N SER A 51 -3.99 1.94 5.32
CA SER A 51 -3.78 2.99 4.31
C SER A 51 -3.99 2.50 2.86
N GLY A 52 -3.76 1.20 2.61
CA GLY A 52 -3.83 0.60 1.27
C GLY A 52 -2.78 1.12 0.27
N ASP A 53 -1.95 2.09 0.66
CA ASP A 53 -0.91 2.68 -0.17
C ASP A 53 0.41 1.91 0.01
N LEU A 54 0.86 1.23 -1.04
CA LEU A 54 2.04 0.39 -0.97
C LEU A 54 3.31 1.18 -0.66
N VAL A 55 3.35 2.49 -0.94
CA VAL A 55 4.53 3.33 -0.64
C VAL A 55 4.83 3.39 0.85
N ASP A 56 3.83 3.23 1.70
CA ASP A 56 4.02 3.30 3.16
C ASP A 56 4.80 2.08 3.71
N TYR A 57 4.92 0.99 2.93
CA TYR A 57 5.75 -0.16 3.28
C TYR A 57 7.23 0.02 2.94
N LEU A 58 7.64 1.14 2.32
CA LEU A 58 9.05 1.42 2.09
C LEU A 58 9.78 1.71 3.40
N GLY A 59 10.90 1.00 3.63
CA GLY A 59 11.71 1.11 4.84
C GLY A 59 11.19 0.30 6.02
N THR A 60 10.05 -0.38 5.88
CA THR A 60 9.55 -1.30 6.90
C THR A 60 10.27 -2.65 6.84
N ASP A 61 10.16 -3.43 7.90
CA ASP A 61 10.73 -4.78 7.96
C ASP A 61 10.03 -5.72 6.96
N GLY A 62 10.82 -6.48 6.18
CA GLY A 62 10.30 -7.45 5.23
C GLY A 62 9.48 -8.58 5.86
N GLU A 63 9.79 -8.98 7.11
CA GLU A 63 9.02 -10.00 7.83
C GLU A 63 7.61 -9.49 8.21
N MET A 64 7.49 -8.19 8.50
CA MET A 64 6.19 -7.55 8.68
C MET A 64 5.37 -7.61 7.39
N VAL A 65 5.99 -7.29 6.24
CA VAL A 65 5.32 -7.37 4.93
C VAL A 65 4.88 -8.79 4.60
N LYS A 66 5.73 -9.81 4.87
CA LYS A 66 5.34 -11.21 4.71
C LYS A 66 4.09 -11.55 5.51
N THR A 67 3.99 -11.04 6.73
CA THR A 67 2.85 -11.28 7.63
C THR A 67 1.59 -10.59 7.11
N VAL A 68 1.68 -9.30 6.76
CA VAL A 68 0.53 -8.50 6.30
C VAL A 68 -0.08 -9.05 5.03
N PHE A 69 0.76 -9.43 4.05
CA PHE A 69 0.33 -9.93 2.75
C PHE A 69 0.27 -11.46 2.67
N ASN A 70 0.44 -12.16 3.79
CA ASN A 70 0.48 -13.63 3.85
C ASN A 70 1.38 -14.28 2.77
N ILE A 71 2.58 -13.72 2.59
CA ILE A 71 3.51 -14.11 1.51
C ILE A 71 4.14 -15.47 1.82
N GLN A 72 3.92 -16.42 0.91
CA GLN A 72 4.54 -17.76 0.96
C GLN A 72 5.73 -17.91 -0.01
N LYS A 73 5.84 -17.01 -1.00
CA LYS A 73 6.86 -17.05 -2.05
C LYS A 73 7.93 -15.98 -1.81
N SER A 74 9.11 -16.42 -1.42
CA SER A 74 10.27 -15.55 -1.23
C SER A 74 11.54 -16.12 -1.84
N ASN A 75 12.36 -15.27 -2.47
CA ASN A 75 13.66 -15.63 -3.02
C ASN A 75 14.75 -14.73 -2.43
N ALA A 76 15.91 -15.28 -2.08
CA ALA A 76 17.06 -14.47 -1.70
C ALA A 76 17.58 -13.69 -2.92
N THR A 77 18.01 -12.45 -2.71
CA THR A 77 18.65 -11.64 -3.75
C THR A 77 20.18 -11.75 -3.68
N PRO A 78 20.90 -11.53 -4.79
CA PRO A 78 22.37 -11.64 -4.83
C PRO A 78 23.11 -10.68 -3.88
N ASP A 79 22.49 -9.57 -3.53
CA ASP A 79 22.99 -8.53 -2.61
C ASP A 79 22.67 -8.82 -1.13
N GLY A 80 22.07 -9.97 -0.83
CA GLY A 80 21.80 -10.44 0.53
C GLY A 80 20.47 -9.99 1.12
N GLY A 81 19.56 -9.46 0.31
CA GLY A 81 18.16 -9.20 0.67
C GLY A 81 17.22 -10.33 0.26
N MET A 82 15.94 -10.00 0.16
CA MET A 82 14.86 -10.92 -0.24
C MET A 82 13.88 -10.25 -1.20
N GLN A 83 13.43 -10.99 -2.21
CA GLN A 83 12.25 -10.72 -3.02
C GLN A 83 11.05 -11.43 -2.42
N LEU A 84 9.97 -10.71 -2.18
CA LEU A 84 8.73 -11.17 -1.58
C LEU A 84 7.59 -10.91 -2.57
N TRP A 85 6.95 -11.97 -3.07
CA TRP A 85 5.87 -11.87 -4.05
C TRP A 85 4.52 -12.02 -3.37
N ALA A 86 3.65 -11.03 -3.53
CA ALA A 86 2.30 -11.00 -2.97
C ALA A 86 1.24 -10.94 -4.08
N GLU A 87 -0.01 -11.24 -3.71
CA GLU A 87 -1.21 -10.98 -4.51
C GLU A 87 -1.10 -11.52 -5.94
N ASP A 88 -1.03 -12.85 -6.07
CA ASP A 88 -0.90 -13.55 -7.35
C ASP A 88 0.27 -13.05 -8.22
N ASP A 89 1.41 -12.80 -7.57
CA ASP A 89 2.63 -12.26 -8.19
C ASP A 89 2.48 -10.86 -8.81
N THR A 90 1.42 -10.11 -8.45
CA THR A 90 1.21 -8.75 -8.96
C THR A 90 1.95 -7.67 -8.17
N ILE A 91 2.42 -8.00 -6.96
CA ILE A 91 3.23 -7.11 -6.13
C ILE A 91 4.54 -7.80 -5.80
N LEU A 92 5.65 -7.12 -6.06
CA LEU A 92 6.98 -7.52 -5.62
C LEU A 92 7.51 -6.49 -4.64
N PHE A 93 7.80 -6.94 -3.42
CA PHE A 93 8.63 -6.20 -2.48
C PHE A 93 10.05 -6.75 -2.55
N GLN A 94 11.06 -5.87 -2.61
CA GLN A 94 12.45 -6.27 -2.49
C GLN A 94 13.09 -5.53 -1.31
N THR A 95 13.70 -6.32 -0.45
CA THR A 95 14.41 -5.85 0.74
C THR A 95 15.89 -5.70 0.46
N GLY A 96 16.53 -4.77 1.18
CA GLY A 96 17.98 -4.68 1.25
C GLY A 96 18.57 -5.73 2.21
N LYS A 97 19.90 -5.73 2.32
CA LYS A 97 20.65 -6.59 3.25
C LYS A 97 20.31 -6.37 4.73
N ASP A 98 19.73 -5.22 5.06
CA ASP A 98 19.28 -4.86 6.41
C ASP A 98 17.85 -5.37 6.71
N GLY A 99 17.26 -6.12 5.78
CA GLY A 99 15.91 -6.70 5.89
C GLY A 99 14.78 -5.71 5.64
N LYS A 100 15.09 -4.44 5.34
CA LYS A 100 14.06 -3.41 5.11
C LYS A 100 13.68 -3.35 3.64
N VAL A 101 12.41 -3.06 3.36
CA VAL A 101 11.92 -2.89 1.99
C VAL A 101 12.53 -1.64 1.37
N GLU A 102 13.25 -1.79 0.26
CA GLU A 102 13.88 -0.69 -0.46
C GLU A 102 13.23 -0.42 -1.82
N TYR A 103 12.49 -1.41 -2.32
CA TYR A 103 11.91 -1.43 -3.65
C TYR A 103 10.54 -2.11 -3.62
N ILE A 104 9.58 -1.52 -4.33
CA ILE A 104 8.24 -2.07 -4.53
C ILE A 104 7.91 -1.98 -6.00
N ASN A 105 7.41 -3.06 -6.57
CA ASN A 105 6.96 -3.11 -7.96
C ASN A 105 5.51 -3.59 -8.03
N LEU A 106 4.70 -2.86 -8.78
CA LEU A 106 3.30 -3.14 -9.02
C LEU A 106 3.11 -3.47 -10.50
N LEU A 107 2.63 -4.69 -10.76
CA LEU A 107 2.41 -5.23 -12.10
C LEU A 107 0.92 -5.21 -12.46
N ALA A 108 0.63 -4.98 -13.74
CA ALA A 108 -0.74 -5.03 -14.22
C ALA A 108 -1.24 -6.49 -14.37
N PRO A 109 -2.53 -6.75 -14.11
CA PRO A 109 -3.48 -5.88 -13.43
C PRO A 109 -3.32 -5.98 -11.90
N SER A 110 -3.43 -4.86 -11.18
CA SER A 110 -3.45 -4.89 -9.72
C SER A 110 -4.49 -3.93 -9.14
N PRO A 111 -5.22 -4.31 -8.09
CA PRO A 111 -6.16 -3.41 -7.40
C PRO A 111 -5.48 -2.46 -6.40
N PHE A 112 -4.17 -2.65 -6.14
CA PHE A 112 -3.40 -1.84 -5.20
C PHE A 112 -2.89 -0.56 -5.86
N TRP A 113 -2.43 0.40 -5.06
CA TRP A 113 -1.94 1.68 -5.55
C TRP A 113 -0.69 2.13 -4.81
N MET A 114 0.03 3.07 -5.44
CA MET A 114 1.16 3.80 -4.87
C MET A 114 0.88 5.29 -5.00
N ARG A 115 0.62 5.98 -3.89
CA ARG A 115 0.20 7.39 -3.85
C ARG A 115 -0.97 7.67 -4.80
N GLY A 116 -2.01 6.84 -4.69
CA GLY A 116 -3.22 6.88 -5.51
C GLY A 116 -3.06 6.42 -6.96
N VAL A 117 -1.84 6.11 -7.41
CA VAL A 117 -1.57 5.64 -8.78
C VAL A 117 -1.63 4.11 -8.84
N THR A 118 -2.40 3.57 -9.78
CA THR A 118 -2.46 2.13 -10.06
C THR A 118 -2.23 1.82 -11.54
N THR A 119 -1.98 0.55 -11.85
CA THR A 119 -1.85 0.07 -13.22
C THR A 119 -3.16 0.24 -14.01
N GLY A 120 -3.05 0.48 -15.32
CA GLY A 120 -4.19 0.78 -16.20
C GLY A 120 -4.62 2.26 -16.19
N MET A 121 -4.15 3.08 -15.25
CA MET A 121 -4.41 4.52 -15.28
C MET A 121 -3.74 5.20 -16.48
N SER A 122 -4.40 6.19 -17.07
CA SER A 122 -3.81 6.99 -18.16
C SER A 122 -2.64 7.83 -17.66
N LYS A 123 -1.70 8.10 -18.57
CA LYS A 123 -0.55 9.00 -18.37
C LYS A 123 -0.90 10.31 -17.68
N ASP A 124 -1.96 10.99 -18.11
CA ASP A 124 -2.36 12.29 -17.54
C ASP A 124 -2.86 12.15 -16.09
N THR A 125 -3.60 11.08 -15.80
CA THR A 125 -4.06 10.76 -14.45
C THR A 125 -2.88 10.47 -13.52
N VAL A 126 -1.95 9.63 -13.98
CA VAL A 126 -0.70 9.31 -13.26
C VAL A 126 0.08 10.58 -12.92
N LYS A 127 0.30 11.44 -13.92
CA LYS A 127 1.04 12.69 -13.75
C LYS A 127 0.35 13.63 -12.77
N SER A 128 -0.97 13.78 -12.88
CA SER A 128 -1.77 14.63 -11.99
C SER A 128 -1.65 14.17 -10.54
N LEU A 129 -1.76 12.87 -10.28
CA LEU A 129 -1.70 12.30 -8.93
C LEU A 129 -0.33 12.50 -8.29
N TYR A 130 0.76 12.09 -8.96
CA TYR A 130 2.10 12.29 -8.41
C TYR A 130 2.41 13.78 -8.15
N THR A 131 1.98 14.67 -9.05
CA THR A 131 2.14 16.11 -8.85
C THR A 131 1.36 16.62 -7.63
N ALA A 132 0.16 16.09 -7.37
CA ALA A 132 -0.64 16.44 -6.20
C ALA A 132 0.04 16.03 -4.87
N PHE A 133 0.83 14.96 -4.87
CA PHE A 133 1.67 14.56 -3.73
C PHE A 133 3.01 15.32 -3.67
N GLY A 134 3.23 16.31 -4.54
CA GLY A 134 4.45 17.11 -4.57
C GLY A 134 5.64 16.43 -5.25
N TRP A 135 5.42 15.31 -5.95
CA TRP A 135 6.47 14.63 -6.69
C TRP A 135 6.77 15.37 -7.99
N LYS A 136 8.06 15.45 -8.34
CA LYS A 136 8.52 16.16 -9.54
C LYS A 136 8.91 15.17 -10.61
N GLU A 137 8.32 15.31 -11.78
CA GLU A 137 8.71 14.58 -12.98
C GLU A 137 10.14 14.96 -13.38
N LYS A 138 10.96 13.94 -13.64
CA LYS A 138 12.24 14.10 -14.31
C LYS A 138 12.36 13.02 -15.35
N LEU A 139 12.45 13.46 -16.61
CA LEU A 139 12.65 12.57 -17.74
C LEU A 139 14.06 11.98 -17.66
N LEU A 140 14.14 10.67 -17.45
CA LEU A 140 15.37 9.93 -17.69
C LEU A 140 15.42 9.60 -19.19
N PRO A 141 16.56 9.79 -19.88
CA PRO A 141 16.70 9.33 -21.25
C PRO A 141 16.48 7.81 -21.28
N SER A 142 15.38 7.34 -21.88
CA SER A 142 15.10 5.91 -22.02
C SER A 142 15.15 5.50 -23.49
N VAL A 143 15.75 4.32 -23.72
CA VAL A 143 15.74 3.62 -25.02
C VAL A 143 14.56 2.62 -25.08
N ILE A 144 13.93 2.33 -23.92
CA ILE A 144 12.88 1.31 -23.76
C ILE A 144 11.60 2.01 -23.30
N GLY A 145 10.71 2.28 -24.26
CA GLY A 145 9.36 2.81 -24.01
C GLY A 145 9.30 4.20 -23.39
N ASP A 146 8.06 4.69 -23.23
CA ASP A 146 7.75 5.90 -22.47
C ASP A 146 7.92 5.59 -20.97
N LEU A 147 9.18 5.62 -20.51
CA LEU A 147 9.53 5.48 -19.09
C LEU A 147 9.51 6.85 -18.40
N TRP A 148 8.71 6.98 -17.34
CA TRP A 148 8.49 8.25 -16.65
C TRP A 148 8.91 8.11 -15.20
N THR A 149 9.85 8.94 -14.74
CA THR A 149 10.31 8.92 -13.35
C THR A 149 9.86 10.18 -12.62
N PHE A 150 9.26 9.99 -11.46
CA PHE A 150 8.85 11.03 -10.53
C PHE A 150 9.72 10.92 -9.28
N TYR A 151 10.13 12.05 -8.71
CA TYR A 151 10.94 12.12 -7.50
C TYR A 151 10.15 12.81 -6.40
N SER A 152 10.04 12.13 -5.27
CA SER A 152 9.32 12.59 -4.11
C SER A 152 10.20 13.52 -3.24
N PRO A 153 9.60 14.42 -2.44
CA PRO A 153 10.35 15.29 -1.54
C PRO A 153 11.04 14.53 -0.40
N ASP A 154 10.54 13.36 -0.04
CA ASP A 154 11.04 12.43 0.98
C ASP A 154 12.12 11.46 0.47
N GLY A 155 12.60 11.62 -0.76
CA GLY A 155 13.76 10.90 -1.27
C GLY A 155 13.45 9.54 -1.90
N TYR A 156 12.25 9.37 -2.44
CA TYR A 156 11.87 8.21 -3.24
C TYR A 156 11.74 8.58 -4.72
N SER A 157 11.79 7.58 -5.58
CA SER A 157 11.48 7.71 -7.01
C SER A 157 10.45 6.69 -7.43
N ALA A 158 9.49 7.11 -8.24
CA ALA A 158 8.46 6.27 -8.85
C ALA A 158 8.70 6.25 -10.35
N THR A 159 8.98 5.08 -10.88
CA THR A 159 9.16 4.86 -12.31
C THR A 159 7.94 4.17 -12.87
N VAL A 160 7.30 4.80 -13.85
CA VAL A 160 6.10 4.29 -14.52
C VAL A 160 6.47 3.90 -15.93
N LEU A 161 6.22 2.64 -16.27
CA LEU A 161 6.28 2.15 -17.63
C LEU A 161 4.88 2.23 -18.24
N LEU A 162 4.76 2.90 -19.39
CA LEU A 162 3.50 2.98 -20.12
C LEU A 162 3.39 1.88 -21.18
N ASN A 163 2.19 1.35 -21.34
CA ASN A 163 1.77 0.60 -22.52
C ASN A 163 1.76 1.52 -23.75
N ALA A 164 1.67 0.92 -24.94
CA ALA A 164 1.56 1.66 -26.20
C ALA A 164 0.29 2.54 -26.28
N ASP A 165 -0.76 2.22 -25.51
CA ASP A 165 -1.99 3.00 -25.41
C ASP A 165 -1.91 4.15 -24.39
N GLY A 166 -0.75 4.35 -23.76
CA GLY A 166 -0.52 5.41 -22.78
C GLY A 166 -1.05 5.12 -21.38
N THR A 167 -1.45 3.88 -21.08
CA THR A 167 -1.82 3.44 -19.73
C THR A 167 -0.62 2.91 -18.95
N ALA A 168 -0.63 3.02 -17.62
CA ALA A 168 0.44 2.48 -16.76
C ALA A 168 0.46 0.95 -16.78
N ALA A 169 1.50 0.35 -17.34
CA ALA A 169 1.71 -1.10 -17.37
C ALA A 169 2.36 -1.61 -16.09
N ASN A 170 3.27 -0.81 -15.55
CA ASN A 170 4.08 -1.16 -14.40
C ASN A 170 4.48 0.11 -13.66
N ILE A 171 4.51 0.04 -12.34
CA ILE A 171 4.94 1.14 -11.48
C ILE A 171 5.93 0.56 -10.47
N ALA A 172 7.13 1.14 -10.42
CA ALA A 172 8.18 0.73 -9.49
C ALA A 172 8.58 1.91 -8.62
N VAL A 173 8.54 1.76 -7.29
CA VAL A 173 8.99 2.78 -6.35
C VAL A 173 10.25 2.29 -5.64
N THR A 174 11.22 3.19 -5.49
CA THR A 174 12.54 2.89 -4.92
C THR A 174 12.97 4.02 -4.01
N LYS A 175 13.64 3.68 -2.91
CA LYS A 175 14.36 4.68 -2.11
C LYS A 175 15.59 5.17 -2.85
N VAL A 176 15.64 6.46 -3.13
CA VAL A 176 16.79 7.09 -3.77
C VAL A 176 17.79 7.41 -2.68
N ALA A 177 18.99 6.84 -2.76
CA ALA A 177 20.10 7.29 -1.94
C ALA A 177 20.29 8.80 -2.18
N ALA A 178 20.23 9.62 -1.13
CA ALA A 178 20.38 11.07 -1.25
C ALA A 178 21.65 11.36 -2.08
N ALA A 179 21.48 12.02 -3.23
CA ALA A 179 22.61 12.44 -4.05
C ALA A 179 23.47 13.38 -3.21
N LYS A 180 24.75 13.01 -3.02
CA LYS A 180 25.74 13.84 -2.32
C LYS A 180 26.11 15.05 -3.15
#